data_AF-A0A9E1N2F7-F1
#
_entry.id   AF-A0A9E1N2F7-F1
#
_cell.length_a   1.000
_cell.length_b   1.000
_cell.length_c   1.000
_cell.angle_alpha   90.00
_cell.angle_beta   90.00
_cell.angle_gamma   90.00
#
_symmetry.space_group_name_H-M   'P 1'
#
loop_
_entity.id
_entity.type
_entity.pdbx_description
1 polymer ?
#
loop_
_entity_poly.entity_id
_entity_poly.type
_entity_poly.pdbx_seq_one_letter_code
_entity_poly.pdbx_strand_id
1 'polypeptide(L)'
;MTISFFNVYFSGLILVAVRIGWIMYSRLDVYDWHYYKLEIWIKYIFYQIFWPFLLLNPKRLISGKGYFKHEFAGINIDLAEQDRELDRLWSNPPPCSDILQYSASNYMYSDTSEAMFYFSAQDIERVLKEKISNAPARAHDDEAIFKWVRQHNSNEPFSVPPSVWSKRFNYVVETLIDEGLGEAVCPECQSRFLMSQLVIEAEWGRPGWNFKKVFCPNKHRLAMIDYVHLNISPKDPESAEVESQQDSFLPPPN
;
A
#
# COMPACT_ATOMS: atom_id res chain seq x y z
N MET A 1 10.06 59.29 4.74
CA MET A 1 9.80 58.25 5.76
C MET A 1 9.43 56.89 5.14
N THR A 2 8.93 56.83 3.91
CA THR A 2 8.59 55.60 3.16
C THR A 2 9.81 54.72 2.80
N ILE A 3 10.94 55.32 2.42
CA ILE A 3 12.17 54.61 2.01
C ILE A 3 12.71 53.68 3.12
N SER A 4 12.56 54.06 4.39
CA SER A 4 13.03 53.25 5.53
C SER A 4 12.21 51.97 5.70
N PHE A 5 10.88 52.05 5.56
CA PHE A 5 10.00 50.88 5.68
C PHE A 5 10.21 49.87 4.55
N PHE A 6 10.38 50.35 3.31
CA PHE A 6 10.69 49.47 2.19
C PHE A 6 12.02 48.73 2.41
N ASN A 7 13.08 49.43 2.84
CA ASN A 7 14.37 48.81 3.09
C ASN A 7 14.33 47.75 4.19
N VAL A 8 13.61 48.01 5.28
CA VAL A 8 13.42 47.03 6.37
C VAL A 8 12.64 45.82 5.88
N TYR A 9 11.56 46.05 5.11
CA TYR A 9 10.75 44.95 4.58
C TYR A 9 11.54 44.06 3.63
N PHE A 10 12.27 44.65 2.68
CA PHE A 10 13.11 43.89 1.74
C PHE A 10 14.25 43.15 2.43
N SER A 11 14.87 43.74 3.44
CA SER A 11 15.92 43.06 4.22
C SER A 11 15.37 41.84 4.97
N GLY A 12 14.19 41.98 5.60
CA GLY A 12 13.50 40.86 6.25
C GLY A 12 13.10 39.76 5.27
N LEU A 13 12.56 40.15 4.10
CA LEU A 13 12.20 39.24 3.03
C LEU A 13 13.42 38.41 2.56
N ILE A 14 14.57 39.04 2.33
CA ILE A 14 15.80 38.36 1.90
C ILE A 14 16.25 37.35 2.96
N LEU A 15 16.28 37.74 4.23
CA LEU A 15 16.69 36.86 5.32
C LEU A 15 15.77 35.64 5.45
N VAL A 16 14.45 35.85 5.35
CA VAL A 16 13.47 34.76 5.40
C VAL A 16 13.57 33.87 4.17
N ALA A 17 13.72 34.45 2.98
CA ALA A 17 13.90 33.69 1.75
C ALA A 17 15.15 32.79 1.81
N VAL A 18 16.30 33.33 2.22
CA VAL A 18 17.53 32.56 2.41
C VAL A 18 17.33 31.47 3.46
N ARG A 19 16.69 31.77 4.59
CA ARG A 19 16.49 30.79 5.66
C ARG A 19 15.58 29.64 5.23
N ILE A 20 14.45 29.94 4.59
CA ILE A 20 13.50 28.91 4.14
C ILE A 20 14.08 28.14 2.97
N GLY A 21 14.79 28.80 2.05
CA GLY A 21 15.54 28.13 0.98
C GLY A 21 16.59 27.15 1.52
N TRP A 22 17.31 27.52 2.58
CA TRP A 22 18.22 26.60 3.27
C TRP A 22 17.48 25.41 3.90
N ILE A 23 16.32 25.63 4.53
CA ILE A 23 15.50 24.55 5.08
C ILE A 23 15.01 23.61 3.97
N MET A 24 14.58 24.15 2.83
CA MET A 24 14.17 23.37 1.66
C MET A 24 15.32 22.49 1.16
N TYR A 25 16.51 23.06 0.98
CA TYR A 25 17.67 22.32 0.49
C TYR A 25 18.16 21.24 1.47
N SER A 26 18.14 21.53 2.78
CA SER A 26 18.71 20.63 3.80
C SER A 26 17.76 19.55 4.30
N ARG A 27 16.44 19.67 4.04
CA ARG A 27 15.43 18.74 4.59
C ARG A 27 14.59 18.03 3.56
N LEU A 28 14.43 18.58 2.36
CA LEU A 28 13.65 17.94 1.32
C LEU A 28 14.55 17.02 0.52
N ASP A 29 14.10 15.80 0.34
CA ASP A 29 14.79 14.81 -0.49
C ASP A 29 14.10 14.63 -1.85
N VAL A 30 14.63 13.69 -2.64
CA VAL A 30 14.15 13.43 -4.01
C VAL A 30 12.66 13.02 -4.01
N TYR A 31 12.18 12.31 -2.99
CA TYR A 31 10.79 11.87 -2.90
C TYR A 31 9.86 13.05 -2.64
N ASP A 32 10.24 13.95 -1.73
CA ASP A 32 9.45 15.16 -1.44
C ASP A 32 9.31 16.04 -2.69
N TRP A 33 10.39 16.17 -3.45
CA TRP A 33 10.39 16.90 -4.72
C TRP A 33 9.63 16.19 -5.83
N HIS A 34 9.53 14.86 -5.81
CA HIS A 34 8.76 14.10 -6.78
C HIS A 34 7.25 14.33 -6.59
N TYR A 35 6.76 14.17 -5.36
CA TYR A 35 5.33 14.21 -5.05
C TYR A 35 4.79 15.61 -4.77
N TYR A 36 5.56 16.46 -4.10
CA TYR A 36 5.05 17.69 -3.51
C TYR A 36 5.68 18.97 -4.06
N LYS A 37 6.35 18.90 -5.22
CA LYS A 37 7.03 20.04 -5.85
C LYS A 37 6.20 21.32 -5.84
N LEU A 38 4.95 21.23 -6.30
CA LEU A 38 4.06 22.39 -6.39
C LEU A 38 3.73 22.95 -5.00
N GLU A 39 3.38 22.08 -4.04
CA GLU A 39 3.08 22.49 -2.67
C GLU A 39 4.28 23.13 -1.98
N ILE A 40 5.48 22.57 -2.17
CA ILE A 40 6.74 23.10 -1.64
C ILE A 40 6.94 24.53 -2.15
N TRP A 41 6.78 24.78 -3.45
CA TRP A 41 6.92 26.12 -4.03
C TRP A 41 5.82 27.08 -3.56
N ILE A 42 4.56 26.63 -3.48
CA ILE A 42 3.46 27.46 -2.96
C ILE A 42 3.74 27.86 -1.50
N LYS A 43 4.15 26.91 -0.65
CA LYS A 43 4.52 27.18 0.75
C LYS A 43 5.69 28.15 0.83
N TYR A 44 6.72 27.98 0.00
CA TYR A 44 7.85 28.90 -0.06
C TYR A 44 7.43 30.34 -0.39
N ILE A 45 6.65 30.54 -1.46
CA ILE A 45 6.14 31.86 -1.86
C ILE A 45 5.23 32.44 -0.79
N PHE A 46 4.34 31.62 -0.21
CA PHE A 46 3.44 32.04 0.86
C PHE A 46 4.22 32.58 2.07
N TYR A 47 5.26 31.86 2.51
CA TYR A 47 6.09 32.30 3.63
C TYR A 47 6.91 33.55 3.33
N GLN A 48 7.24 33.82 2.06
CA GLN A 48 7.87 35.07 1.65
C GLN A 48 6.90 36.25 1.74
N ILE A 49 5.68 36.12 1.21
CA ILE A 49 4.67 37.19 1.23
C ILE A 49 4.27 37.51 2.68
N PHE A 50 4.08 36.48 3.49
CA PHE A 50 3.60 36.58 4.86
C PHE A 50 4.73 36.50 5.92
N TRP A 51 5.97 36.82 5.53
CA TRP A 51 7.12 36.73 6.43
C TRP A 51 6.96 37.51 7.76
N PRO A 52 6.29 38.69 7.83
CA PRO A 52 6.14 39.39 9.11
C PRO A 52 5.32 38.59 10.12
N PHE A 53 4.37 37.77 9.66
CA PHE A 53 3.57 36.91 10.53
C PHE A 53 4.39 35.75 11.14
N LEU A 54 5.50 35.37 10.51
CA LEU A 54 6.40 34.34 11.04
C LEU A 54 7.13 34.80 12.32
N LEU A 55 7.26 36.11 12.53
CA LEU A 55 7.83 36.68 13.75
C LEU A 55 6.93 36.47 14.98
N LEU A 56 5.64 36.18 14.79
CA LEU A 56 4.73 35.83 15.89
C LEU A 56 5.08 34.46 16.50
N ASN A 57 5.80 33.60 15.76
CA ASN A 57 6.27 32.31 16.26
C ASN A 57 7.70 31.99 15.79
N PRO A 58 8.71 32.66 16.39
CA PRO A 58 10.10 32.59 15.91
C PRO A 58 10.72 31.20 16.06
N LYS A 59 10.18 30.36 16.95
CA LYS A 59 10.64 28.96 17.14
C LYS A 59 10.46 28.13 15.86
N ARG A 60 9.43 28.42 15.05
CA ARG A 60 9.24 27.74 13.76
C ARG A 60 10.36 28.10 12.79
N LEU A 61 10.66 29.39 12.60
CA LEU A 61 11.73 29.86 11.72
C LEU A 61 13.11 29.24 12.03
N ILE A 62 13.40 29.04 13.31
CA ILE A 62 14.66 28.45 13.76
C ILE A 62 14.65 26.93 13.60
N SER A 63 13.62 26.26 14.10
CA SER A 63 13.57 24.78 14.09
C SER A 63 13.32 24.17 12.71
N GLY A 64 12.68 24.92 11.80
CA GLY A 64 12.21 24.43 10.50
C GLY A 64 11.20 23.28 10.59
N LYS A 65 10.77 22.88 11.80
CA LYS A 65 9.86 21.75 11.99
C LYS A 65 8.45 22.16 11.57
N GLY A 66 7.86 21.40 10.66
CA GLY A 66 6.48 21.60 10.21
C GLY A 66 6.28 22.54 9.01
N TYR A 67 7.34 23.12 8.42
CA TYR A 67 7.20 24.00 7.24
C TYR A 67 6.65 23.26 6.03
N PHE A 68 7.06 22.00 5.86
CA PHE A 68 6.69 21.17 4.71
C PHE A 68 6.00 19.89 5.16
N LYS A 69 5.23 19.92 6.26
CA LYS A 69 4.33 18.80 6.52
C LYS A 69 3.27 18.75 5.42
N HIS A 70 3.13 17.59 4.80
CA HIS A 70 2.18 17.32 3.73
C HIS A 70 0.89 16.75 4.36
N GLU A 71 0.14 17.63 5.04
CA GLU A 71 -1.16 17.29 5.61
C GLU A 71 -2.22 17.96 4.75
N PHE A 72 -2.95 17.17 3.95
CA PHE A 72 -4.07 17.65 3.15
C PHE A 72 -5.37 17.14 3.78
N ALA A 73 -6.25 18.07 4.15
CA ALA A 73 -7.60 17.78 4.67
C ALA A 73 -7.66 16.80 5.88
N GLY A 74 -6.63 16.79 6.74
CA GLY A 74 -6.58 15.91 7.93
C GLY A 74 -6.28 14.44 7.61
N ILE A 75 -5.98 14.11 6.35
CA ILE A 75 -5.58 12.77 5.91
C ILE A 75 -4.05 12.79 5.74
N ASN A 76 -3.33 12.12 6.65
CA ASN A 76 -1.87 11.96 6.61
C ASN A 76 -1.50 10.77 5.70
N ILE A 77 -1.73 10.90 4.39
CA ILE A 77 -1.16 9.97 3.40
C ILE A 77 0.07 10.65 2.80
N ASP A 78 1.23 10.42 3.43
CA ASP A 78 2.51 10.86 2.91
C ASP A 78 3.01 9.82 1.89
N LEU A 79 2.87 10.16 0.60
CA LEU A 79 3.30 9.32 -0.51
C LEU A 79 4.83 9.29 -0.62
N ALA A 80 5.50 10.39 -0.25
CA ALA A 80 6.96 10.44 -0.25
C ALA A 80 7.54 9.52 0.83
N GLU A 81 6.93 9.48 2.02
CA GLU A 81 7.33 8.54 3.08
C GLU A 81 7.07 7.09 2.69
N GLN A 82 5.95 6.80 2.00
CA GLN A 82 5.68 5.43 1.51
C GLN A 82 6.75 4.97 0.53
N ASP A 83 7.07 5.76 -0.49
CA ASP A 83 8.10 5.39 -1.47
C ASP A 83 9.50 5.31 -0.85
N ARG A 84 9.82 6.22 0.07
CA ARG A 84 11.07 6.21 0.82
C ARG A 84 11.24 4.91 1.61
N GLU A 85 10.17 4.45 2.26
CA GLU A 85 10.20 3.18 3.00
C GLU A 85 10.20 1.97 2.06
N LEU A 86 9.51 2.01 0.91
CA LEU A 86 9.60 0.97 -0.12
C LEU A 86 11.04 0.79 -0.63
N ASP A 87 11.72 1.88 -0.98
CA ASP A 87 13.11 1.84 -1.44
C ASP A 87 14.08 1.36 -0.35
N ARG A 88 13.81 1.73 0.91
CA ARG A 88 14.55 1.23 2.06
C ARG A 88 14.37 -0.28 2.23
N LEU A 89 13.14 -0.78 2.14
CA LEU A 89 12.83 -2.20 2.23
C LEU A 89 13.40 -2.99 1.05
N TRP A 90 13.40 -2.41 -0.15
CA TRP A 90 14.01 -3.02 -1.33
C TRP A 90 15.53 -3.22 -1.15
N SER A 91 16.18 -2.21 -0.60
CA SER A 91 17.63 -2.17 -0.42
C SER A 91 18.12 -2.95 0.80
N ASN A 92 17.38 -2.88 1.90
CA ASN A 92 17.71 -3.52 3.17
C ASN A 92 16.44 -4.10 3.81
N PRO A 93 15.94 -5.23 3.29
CA PRO A 93 14.73 -5.86 3.82
C PRO A 93 14.98 -6.41 5.24
N PRO A 94 13.96 -6.38 6.13
CA PRO A 94 14.06 -7.00 7.45
C PRO A 94 14.26 -8.51 7.33
N PRO A 95 14.71 -9.21 8.39
CA PRO A 95 14.76 -10.67 8.38
C PRO A 95 13.37 -11.26 8.08
N CYS A 96 13.37 -12.45 7.48
CA CYS A 96 12.18 -13.24 7.25
C CYS A 96 12.39 -14.63 7.86
N SER A 97 11.37 -15.19 8.48
CA SER A 97 11.36 -16.54 9.05
C SER A 97 10.55 -17.50 8.19
N ASP A 98 10.69 -18.79 8.46
CA ASP A 98 9.97 -19.85 7.72
C ASP A 98 8.45 -19.77 7.89
N ILE A 99 7.98 -19.14 8.97
CA ILE A 99 6.56 -18.91 9.23
C ILE A 99 6.29 -17.42 9.29
N LEU A 100 5.32 -16.93 8.52
CA LEU A 100 4.85 -15.56 8.59
C LEU A 100 3.56 -15.48 9.40
N GLN A 101 3.47 -14.47 10.25
CA GLN A 101 2.31 -14.16 11.05
C GLN A 101 1.59 -12.94 10.46
N TYR A 102 0.29 -13.08 10.26
CA TYR A 102 -0.55 -12.02 9.70
C TYR A 102 -1.79 -11.80 10.56
N SER A 103 -2.02 -10.56 10.99
CA SER A 103 -3.21 -10.22 11.75
C SER A 103 -4.39 -9.91 10.83
N ALA A 104 -5.57 -10.41 11.18
CA ALA A 104 -6.81 -10.02 10.53
C ALA A 104 -7.09 -8.51 10.64
N SER A 105 -6.54 -7.83 11.66
CA SER A 105 -6.64 -6.38 11.86
C SER A 105 -6.06 -5.54 10.71
N ASN A 106 -5.27 -6.15 9.83
CA ASN A 106 -4.74 -5.49 8.64
C ASN A 106 -5.79 -5.31 7.52
N TYR A 107 -6.96 -5.95 7.63
CA TYR A 107 -8.07 -5.70 6.72
C TYR A 107 -8.88 -4.47 7.16
N MET A 108 -9.32 -3.66 6.21
CA MET A 108 -10.00 -2.40 6.51
C MET A 108 -11.34 -2.59 7.25
N TYR A 109 -12.00 -3.73 7.05
CA TYR A 109 -13.33 -4.06 7.60
C TYR A 109 -13.28 -5.14 8.68
N SER A 110 -12.12 -5.44 9.25
CA SER A 110 -11.99 -6.37 10.37
C SER A 110 -12.44 -5.68 11.67
N ASP A 111 -13.72 -5.38 11.80
CA ASP A 111 -14.22 -4.52 12.88
C ASP A 111 -13.94 -5.04 14.30
N THR A 112 -13.53 -6.30 14.48
CA THR A 112 -13.35 -6.89 15.83
C THR A 112 -12.42 -8.11 15.93
N SER A 113 -11.79 -8.59 14.86
CA SER A 113 -11.10 -9.89 14.89
C SER A 113 -9.61 -9.76 15.20
N GLU A 114 -9.18 -10.20 16.39
CA GLU A 114 -7.77 -10.47 16.74
C GLU A 114 -7.26 -11.80 16.15
N ALA A 115 -7.94 -12.33 15.13
CA ALA A 115 -7.54 -13.59 14.52
C ALA A 115 -6.16 -13.45 13.89
N MET A 116 -5.34 -14.48 14.08
CA MET A 116 -3.98 -14.54 13.57
C MET A 116 -3.87 -15.65 12.55
N PHE A 117 -3.39 -15.32 11.37
CA PHE A 117 -3.08 -16.26 10.31
C PHE A 117 -1.58 -16.53 10.28
N TYR A 118 -1.22 -17.77 9.94
CA TYR A 118 0.14 -18.25 9.88
C TYR A 118 0.36 -18.96 8.55
N PHE A 119 1.39 -18.54 7.82
CA PHE A 119 1.69 -19.03 6.49
C PHE A 119 3.14 -19.49 6.41
N SER A 120 3.40 -20.56 5.66
CA SER A 120 4.76 -20.94 5.32
C SER A 120 5.35 -19.95 4.33
N ALA A 121 6.61 -19.55 4.54
CA ALA A 121 7.36 -18.74 3.57
C ALA A 121 7.39 -19.41 2.19
N GLN A 122 7.44 -20.75 2.12
CA GLN A 122 7.45 -21.50 0.86
C GLN A 122 6.13 -21.37 0.09
N ASP A 123 5.00 -21.39 0.80
CA ASP A 123 3.68 -21.23 0.17
C ASP A 123 3.51 -19.81 -0.37
N ILE A 124 3.96 -18.81 0.40
CA ILE A 124 3.96 -17.41 -0.03
C ILE A 124 4.88 -17.21 -1.24
N GLU A 125 6.08 -17.79 -1.22
CA GLU A 125 7.02 -17.72 -2.35
C GLU A 125 6.39 -18.29 -3.63
N ARG A 126 5.71 -19.45 -3.52
CA ARG A 126 5.02 -20.07 -4.66
C ARG A 126 3.93 -19.18 -5.23
N VAL A 127 3.03 -18.66 -4.37
CA VAL A 127 1.93 -17.79 -4.80
C VAL A 127 2.44 -16.51 -5.44
N LEU A 128 3.46 -15.87 -4.85
CA LEU A 128 4.07 -14.66 -5.40
C LEU A 128 4.74 -14.93 -6.75
N LYS A 129 5.46 -16.04 -6.89
CA LYS A 129 6.12 -16.42 -8.15
C LYS A 129 5.10 -16.60 -9.29
N GLU A 130 3.99 -17.25 -9.00
CA GLU A 130 2.90 -17.44 -9.97
C GLU A 130 2.27 -16.10 -10.37
N LYS A 131 1.97 -15.25 -9.39
CA LYS A 131 1.38 -13.92 -9.60
C LYS A 131 2.29 -13.00 -10.43
N ILE A 132 3.59 -12.98 -10.15
CA ILE A 132 4.60 -12.22 -10.92
C ILE A 132 4.65 -12.73 -12.37
N SER A 133 4.62 -14.05 -12.57
CA SER A 133 4.67 -14.67 -13.91
C SER A 133 3.43 -14.34 -14.74
N ASN A 134 2.25 -14.30 -14.11
CA ASN A 134 0.97 -14.05 -14.78
C ASN A 134 0.69 -12.56 -15.06
N ALA A 135 1.31 -11.63 -14.31
CA ALA A 135 1.04 -10.20 -14.44
C ALA A 135 2.33 -9.34 -14.30
N PRO A 136 3.28 -9.43 -15.26
CA PRO A 136 4.58 -8.75 -15.15
C PRO A 136 4.46 -7.22 -15.05
N ALA A 137 3.40 -6.60 -15.61
CA ALA A 137 3.17 -5.17 -15.52
C ALA A 137 2.88 -4.65 -14.10
N ARG A 138 2.56 -5.54 -13.14
CA ARG A 138 2.32 -5.20 -11.72
C ARG A 138 3.36 -5.80 -10.79
N ALA A 139 4.45 -6.33 -11.33
CA ALA A 139 5.39 -7.16 -10.60
C ALA A 139 6.28 -6.41 -9.61
N HIS A 140 6.50 -5.09 -9.75
CA HIS A 140 7.56 -4.43 -8.97
C HIS A 140 7.36 -4.50 -7.45
N ASP A 141 6.15 -4.21 -6.96
CA ASP A 141 5.83 -4.30 -5.53
C ASP A 141 5.82 -5.77 -5.05
N ASP A 142 5.25 -6.67 -5.85
CA ASP A 142 5.16 -8.10 -5.54
C ASP A 142 6.56 -8.76 -5.54
N GLU A 143 7.48 -8.26 -6.36
CA GLU A 143 8.88 -8.69 -6.45
C GLU A 143 9.66 -8.30 -5.19
N ALA A 144 9.34 -7.15 -4.57
CA ALA A 144 9.94 -6.73 -3.31
C ALA A 144 9.60 -7.71 -2.18
N ILE A 145 8.31 -8.07 -2.08
CA ILE A 145 7.82 -9.04 -1.11
C ILE A 145 8.42 -10.42 -1.42
N PHE A 146 8.47 -10.83 -2.68
CA PHE A 146 9.07 -12.09 -3.10
C PHE A 146 10.54 -12.20 -2.72
N LYS A 147 11.32 -11.15 -2.96
CA LYS A 147 12.73 -11.07 -2.56
C LYS A 147 12.89 -11.17 -1.04
N TRP A 148 12.03 -10.49 -0.26
CA TRP A 148 12.04 -10.56 1.20
C TRP A 148 11.66 -11.94 1.74
N VAL A 149 10.68 -12.62 1.14
CA VAL A 149 10.28 -13.97 1.59
C VAL A 149 11.35 -15.01 1.25
N ARG A 150 12.01 -14.89 0.09
CA ARG A 150 13.04 -15.85 -0.36
C ARG A 150 14.30 -15.87 0.52
N GLN A 151 14.57 -14.81 1.26
CA GLN A 151 15.68 -14.76 2.24
C GLN A 151 15.30 -15.36 3.60
N HIS A 152 14.17 -16.08 3.68
CA HIS A 152 13.73 -16.69 4.92
C HIS A 152 14.82 -17.55 5.56
N ASN A 153 15.02 -17.37 6.86
CA ASN A 153 15.92 -18.17 7.66
C ASN A 153 15.30 -18.46 9.03
N SER A 154 15.57 -19.65 9.56
CA SER A 154 14.95 -20.21 10.77
C SER A 154 15.33 -19.51 12.10
N ASN A 155 16.05 -18.38 12.07
CA ASN A 155 16.57 -17.77 13.30
C ASN A 155 15.50 -17.06 14.13
N GLU A 156 14.41 -16.62 13.50
CA GLU A 156 13.26 -16.01 14.17
C GLU A 156 12.05 -16.96 14.12
N PRO A 157 11.19 -16.97 15.16
CA PRO A 157 10.06 -17.88 15.20
C PRO A 157 8.97 -17.49 14.20
N PHE A 158 8.75 -16.18 14.00
CA PHE A 158 7.74 -15.65 13.07
C PHE A 158 8.17 -14.29 12.52
N SER A 159 7.69 -13.96 11.32
CA SER A 159 7.92 -12.68 10.65
C SER A 159 6.60 -12.01 10.35
N VAL A 160 6.58 -10.69 10.48
CA VAL A 160 5.41 -9.86 10.17
C VAL A 160 5.76 -8.99 8.97
N PRO A 161 4.92 -8.93 7.92
CA PRO A 161 5.17 -8.06 6.79
C PRO A 161 5.22 -6.59 7.24
N PRO A 162 6.19 -5.80 6.76
CA PRO A 162 6.20 -4.35 6.92
C PRO A 162 4.85 -3.71 6.59
N SER A 163 4.44 -2.72 7.38
CA SER A 163 3.12 -2.09 7.27
C SER A 163 2.84 -1.45 5.91
N VAL A 164 3.89 -0.97 5.24
CA VAL A 164 3.82 -0.39 3.89
C VAL A 164 3.39 -1.45 2.86
N TRP A 165 3.70 -2.73 3.10
CA TRP A 165 3.24 -3.83 2.27
C TRP A 165 1.89 -4.39 2.67
N SER A 166 1.29 -4.05 3.82
CA SER A 166 0.05 -4.68 4.32
C SER A 166 -1.07 -4.72 3.30
N LYS A 167 -1.31 -3.61 2.56
CA LYS A 167 -2.34 -3.57 1.51
C LYS A 167 -2.06 -4.52 0.36
N ARG A 168 -0.79 -4.67 -0.04
CA ARG A 168 -0.40 -5.60 -1.10
C ARG A 168 -0.43 -7.05 -0.60
N PHE A 169 0.01 -7.25 0.63
CA PHE A 169 0.05 -8.54 1.29
C PHE A 169 -1.35 -9.11 1.52
N ASN A 170 -2.39 -8.26 1.70
CA ASN A 170 -3.80 -8.69 1.70
C ASN A 170 -4.15 -9.58 0.50
N TYR A 171 -3.70 -9.23 -0.71
CA TYR A 171 -3.99 -10.03 -1.91
C TYR A 171 -3.28 -11.40 -1.89
N VAL A 172 -2.08 -11.46 -1.31
CA VAL A 172 -1.34 -12.72 -1.14
C VAL A 172 -2.04 -13.60 -0.12
N VAL A 173 -2.45 -13.01 1.00
CA VAL A 173 -3.19 -13.71 2.07
C VAL A 173 -4.54 -14.21 1.56
N GLU A 174 -5.26 -13.42 0.77
CA GLU A 174 -6.51 -13.84 0.14
C GLU A 174 -6.30 -15.08 -0.73
N THR A 175 -5.25 -15.09 -1.57
CA THR A 175 -4.93 -16.24 -2.42
C THR A 175 -4.56 -17.48 -1.58
N LEU A 176 -3.79 -17.31 -0.50
CA LEU A 176 -3.45 -18.40 0.41
C LEU A 176 -4.68 -18.97 1.13
N ILE A 177 -5.62 -18.12 1.55
CA ILE A 177 -6.88 -18.54 2.16
C ILE A 177 -7.72 -19.34 1.15
N ASP A 178 -7.78 -18.87 -0.10
CA ASP A 178 -8.56 -19.51 -1.16
C ASP A 178 -8.01 -20.87 -1.58
N GLU A 179 -6.68 -21.00 -1.57
CA GLU A 179 -5.99 -22.28 -1.81
C GLU A 179 -6.01 -23.20 -0.57
N GLY A 180 -6.53 -22.74 0.57
CA GLY A 180 -6.62 -23.53 1.80
C GLY A 180 -5.27 -23.74 2.49
N LEU A 181 -4.34 -22.80 2.34
CA LEU A 181 -2.96 -22.91 2.82
C LEU A 181 -2.72 -22.13 4.11
N GLY A 182 -1.93 -22.74 4.99
CA GLY A 182 -1.60 -22.18 6.30
C GLY A 182 -2.64 -22.49 7.37
N GLU A 183 -2.54 -21.76 8.48
CA GLU A 183 -3.31 -22.02 9.69
C GLU A 183 -3.82 -20.72 10.32
N ALA A 184 -5.05 -20.76 10.84
CA ALA A 184 -5.68 -19.62 11.50
C ALA A 184 -5.93 -19.93 12.98
N VAL A 185 -5.67 -18.97 13.85
CA VAL A 185 -6.01 -19.03 15.27
C VAL A 185 -7.26 -18.22 15.50
N CYS A 186 -8.32 -18.91 15.93
CA CYS A 186 -9.57 -18.27 16.33
C CYS A 186 -9.45 -17.75 17.77
N PRO A 187 -9.65 -16.45 18.02
CA PRO A 187 -9.54 -15.89 19.37
C PRO A 187 -10.64 -16.43 20.30
N GLU A 188 -11.84 -16.69 19.76
CA GLU A 188 -12.99 -17.20 20.53
C GLU A 188 -12.84 -18.68 20.89
N CYS A 189 -12.31 -19.51 19.97
CA CYS A 189 -12.08 -20.93 20.24
C CYS A 189 -10.73 -21.22 20.93
N GLN A 190 -9.82 -20.24 20.92
CA GLN A 190 -8.41 -20.42 21.34
C GLN A 190 -7.74 -21.64 20.70
N SER A 191 -8.14 -21.95 19.46
CA SER A 191 -7.75 -23.16 18.75
C SER A 191 -7.23 -22.80 17.36
N ARG A 192 -6.31 -23.64 16.88
CA ARG A 192 -5.70 -23.53 15.55
C ARG A 192 -6.47 -24.40 14.56
N PHE A 193 -6.81 -23.83 13.42
CA PHE A 193 -7.54 -24.50 12.35
C PHE A 193 -6.71 -24.41 11.07
N LEU A 194 -6.69 -25.50 10.30
CA LEU A 194 -6.16 -25.45 8.94
C LEU A 194 -7.03 -24.54 8.09
N MET A 195 -6.42 -23.80 7.16
CA MET A 195 -7.18 -22.87 6.32
C MET A 195 -8.26 -23.58 5.48
N SER A 196 -7.98 -24.83 5.07
CA SER A 196 -8.94 -25.71 4.38
C SER A 196 -10.17 -26.12 5.21
N GLN A 197 -10.14 -25.93 6.53
CA GLN A 197 -11.28 -26.20 7.41
C GLN A 197 -12.17 -24.96 7.61
N LEU A 198 -11.75 -23.80 7.13
CA LEU A 198 -12.49 -22.57 7.31
C LEU A 198 -13.69 -22.51 6.36
N VAL A 199 -14.76 -21.88 6.85
CA VAL A 199 -15.96 -21.64 6.05
C VAL A 199 -15.85 -20.24 5.47
N ILE A 200 -15.93 -20.15 4.15
CA ILE A 200 -15.82 -18.91 3.41
C ILE A 200 -17.19 -18.59 2.82
N GLU A 201 -17.75 -17.45 3.23
CA GLU A 201 -19.02 -16.93 2.70
C GLU A 201 -18.74 -15.67 1.87
N ALA A 202 -19.12 -15.71 0.60
CA ALA A 202 -19.07 -14.55 -0.28
C ALA A 202 -20.37 -13.74 -0.15
N GLU A 203 -20.26 -12.49 0.28
CA GLU A 203 -21.37 -11.54 0.24
C GLU A 203 -21.22 -10.63 -0.98
N TRP A 204 -22.21 -10.71 -1.86
CA TRP A 204 -22.40 -9.76 -2.95
C TRP A 204 -22.78 -8.41 -2.33
N GLY A 205 -21.84 -7.47 -2.32
CA GLY A 205 -22.12 -6.13 -1.81
C GLY A 205 -22.87 -5.27 -2.85
N ARG A 206 -22.94 -3.97 -2.58
CA ARG A 206 -23.44 -2.98 -3.56
C ARG A 206 -22.49 -2.92 -4.77
N PRO A 207 -22.93 -2.44 -5.95
CA PRO A 207 -22.06 -2.30 -7.12
C PRO A 207 -20.74 -1.62 -6.75
N GLY A 208 -19.62 -2.33 -6.97
CA GLY A 208 -18.26 -1.83 -6.73
C GLY A 208 -17.55 -2.34 -5.47
N TRP A 209 -18.23 -3.02 -4.55
CA TRP A 209 -17.61 -3.59 -3.34
C TRP A 209 -18.15 -5.00 -3.06
N ASN A 210 -17.28 -6.00 -3.03
CA ASN A 210 -17.63 -7.35 -2.59
C ASN A 210 -16.82 -7.72 -1.35
N PHE A 211 -17.41 -8.56 -0.51
CA PHE A 211 -16.80 -8.95 0.75
C PHE A 211 -16.77 -10.47 0.89
N LYS A 212 -15.68 -10.97 1.46
CA LYS A 212 -15.50 -12.36 1.84
C LYS A 212 -15.45 -12.43 3.35
N LYS A 213 -16.36 -13.18 3.95
CA LYS A 213 -16.32 -13.46 5.38
C LYS A 213 -15.69 -14.82 5.59
N VAL A 214 -14.66 -14.86 6.42
CA VAL A 214 -13.95 -16.09 6.79
C VAL A 214 -14.36 -16.46 8.20
N PHE A 215 -14.84 -17.68 8.38
CA PHE A 215 -15.31 -18.22 9.66
C PHE A 215 -14.53 -19.47 10.06
N CYS A 216 -14.35 -19.67 11.36
CA CYS A 216 -13.89 -20.97 11.88
C CYS A 216 -15.01 -22.02 11.79
N PRO A 217 -14.70 -23.32 11.95
CA PRO A 217 -15.71 -24.38 11.96
C PRO A 217 -16.84 -24.19 12.98
N ASN A 218 -16.56 -23.45 14.06
CA ASN A 218 -17.53 -23.11 15.11
C ASN A 218 -18.33 -21.83 14.82
N LYS A 219 -18.26 -21.30 13.58
CA LYS A 219 -18.98 -20.11 13.10
C LYS A 219 -18.56 -18.76 13.73
N HIS A 220 -17.41 -18.69 14.39
CA HIS A 220 -16.84 -17.41 14.80
C HIS A 220 -16.15 -16.72 13.62
N ARG A 221 -16.37 -15.42 13.44
CA ARG A 221 -15.82 -14.64 12.32
C ARG A 221 -14.35 -14.35 12.56
N LEU A 222 -13.49 -14.79 11.64
CA LEU A 222 -12.03 -14.61 11.70
C LEU A 222 -11.56 -13.40 10.92
N ALA A 223 -12.16 -13.13 9.75
CA ALA A 223 -11.80 -11.98 8.93
C ALA A 223 -12.96 -11.55 8.04
N MET A 224 -12.92 -10.29 7.62
CA MET A 224 -13.75 -9.75 6.55
C MET A 224 -12.80 -9.10 5.54
N ILE A 225 -12.71 -9.72 4.37
CA ILE A 225 -11.79 -9.34 3.30
C ILE A 225 -12.59 -8.58 2.25
N ASP A 226 -12.15 -7.38 1.91
CA ASP A 226 -12.68 -6.62 0.78
C ASP A 226 -11.97 -7.05 -0.52
N TYR A 227 -12.76 -7.41 -1.53
CA TYR A 227 -12.24 -7.71 -2.86
C TYR A 227 -13.04 -6.99 -3.93
N VAL A 228 -12.34 -6.56 -4.97
CA VAL A 228 -12.94 -5.89 -6.12
C VAL A 228 -13.00 -6.89 -7.27
N HIS A 229 -14.21 -7.35 -7.59
CA HIS A 229 -14.45 -7.84 -8.95
C HIS A 229 -14.66 -6.62 -9.84
N LEU A 230 -13.69 -6.35 -10.71
CA LEU A 230 -14.01 -5.59 -11.91
C LEU A 230 -14.92 -6.48 -12.74
N ASN A 231 -16.21 -6.16 -12.79
CA ASN A 231 -17.10 -6.70 -13.82
C ASN A 231 -16.54 -6.23 -15.16
N ILE A 232 -15.66 -7.03 -15.76
CA ILE A 232 -15.46 -6.99 -17.19
C ILE A 232 -16.78 -7.49 -17.73
N SER A 233 -17.64 -6.57 -18.18
CA SER A 233 -18.79 -6.96 -18.98
C SER A 233 -18.24 -7.87 -20.07
N PRO A 234 -18.75 -9.11 -20.25
CA PRO A 234 -18.48 -9.81 -21.50
C PRO A 234 -18.85 -8.82 -22.60
N LYS A 235 -17.90 -8.51 -23.49
CA LYS A 235 -18.26 -7.87 -24.75
C LYS A 235 -19.41 -8.67 -25.31
N ASP A 236 -20.45 -7.97 -25.74
CA ASP A 236 -21.68 -8.56 -26.26
C ASP A 236 -21.38 -9.81 -27.11
N PRO A 237 -22.10 -10.93 -26.90
CA PRO A 237 -21.88 -12.16 -27.65
C PRO A 237 -22.16 -12.03 -29.16
N GLU A 238 -22.46 -10.84 -29.67
CA GLU A 238 -22.73 -10.56 -31.08
C GLU A 238 -21.48 -10.31 -31.94
N SER A 239 -20.27 -10.49 -31.40
CA SER A 239 -19.01 -10.39 -32.16
C SER A 239 -18.18 -11.67 -32.21
N ALA A 240 -18.68 -12.78 -31.65
CA ALA A 240 -17.99 -14.07 -31.60
C ALA A 240 -18.39 -15.06 -32.72
N GLU A 241 -19.14 -14.62 -33.73
CA GLU A 241 -19.61 -15.49 -34.83
C GLU A 241 -18.89 -15.29 -36.18
N VAL A 242 -17.83 -14.48 -36.27
CA VAL A 242 -17.16 -14.21 -37.56
C VAL A 242 -15.77 -14.86 -37.69
N GLU A 243 -15.25 -15.53 -36.65
CA GLU A 243 -13.88 -16.09 -36.68
C GLU A 243 -13.81 -17.59 -36.35
N SER A 244 -14.78 -18.38 -36.83
CA SER A 244 -14.69 -19.85 -36.80
C SER A 244 -15.19 -20.56 -38.07
N GLN A 245 -15.49 -19.83 -39.14
CA GLN A 245 -15.85 -20.41 -40.44
C GLN A 245 -14.88 -19.99 -41.54
N GLN A 246 -13.61 -20.38 -41.41
CA GLN A 246 -12.70 -20.37 -42.55
C GLN A 246 -11.65 -21.50 -42.43
N ASP A 247 -12.11 -22.72 -42.20
CA ASP A 247 -11.34 -23.95 -42.44
C ASP A 247 -12.29 -25.11 -42.75
N SER A 248 -12.69 -25.23 -44.02
CA SER A 248 -13.08 -26.48 -44.71
C SER A 248 -13.76 -26.20 -46.05
N PHE A 249 -12.97 -25.89 -47.08
CA PHE A 249 -13.41 -26.07 -48.46
C PHE A 249 -12.63 -27.23 -49.08
N LEU A 250 -13.21 -28.42 -49.01
CA LEU A 250 -12.97 -29.49 -50.00
C LEU A 250 -14.34 -29.87 -50.59
N PRO A 251 -14.51 -29.84 -51.92
CA PRO A 251 -15.79 -30.20 -52.54
C PRO A 251 -15.98 -31.74 -52.55
N PRO A 252 -17.22 -32.24 -52.41
CA PRO A 252 -17.53 -33.66 -52.47
C PRO A 252 -17.50 -34.21 -53.92
N PRO A 253 -17.37 -35.54 -54.09
CA PRO A 253 -17.07 -36.16 -55.36
C PRO A 253 -18.29 -36.25 -56.29
N ASN A 254 -18.02 -36.07 -57.59
CA ASN A 254 -18.67 -36.75 -58.72
C ASN A 254 -17.61 -37.04 -59.77
#